data_AF-A0A6A1VL43-F1
#
_entry.id   AF-A0A6A1VL43-F1
#
_cell.length_a   1.000
_cell.length_b   1.000
_cell.length_c   1.000
_cell.angle_alpha   90.00
_cell.angle_beta   90.00
_cell.angle_gamma   90.00
#
_symmetry.space_group_name_H-M   'P 1'
#
loop_
_entity.id
_entity.type
_entity.pdbx_description
1 polymer ?
#
loop_
_entity_poly.entity_id
_entity_poly.type
_entity_poly.pdbx_seq_one_letter_code
_entity_poly.pdbx_strand_id
1 'polypeptide(L)'
;MQDQFDLDYTRHEDVRTVVETMMTTRRTHRNRMHAYFKKFPSKEAALLKPHPDTTEEQWKELCDLFTSEAFMQVEQDRIQLEQEERMKREQERMRIEHEKHIQLEQERMQRMRKEQECLRAEISKELEKKMSSVMEKKMSDMSKRLFSQFGGSKR
;
A
#
# COMPACT_ATOMS: atom_id res chain seq x y z
N MET A 1 -10.32 36.12 41.88
CA MET A 1 -11.24 35.57 40.85
C MET A 1 -11.11 34.06 40.95
N GLN A 2 -12.11 33.38 41.50
CA GLN A 2 -12.25 31.93 41.39
C GLN A 2 -13.04 31.71 40.12
N ASP A 3 -12.37 31.31 39.03
CA ASP A 3 -13.06 30.84 37.84
C ASP A 3 -13.82 29.57 38.23
N GLN A 4 -15.14 29.67 38.21
CA GLN A 4 -16.03 28.56 38.48
C GLN A 4 -16.09 27.70 37.21
N PHE A 5 -15.19 26.71 37.15
CA PHE A 5 -15.21 25.64 36.15
C PHE A 5 -16.33 24.65 36.49
N ASP A 6 -17.58 25.07 36.33
CA ASP A 6 -18.72 24.17 36.45
C ASP A 6 -18.81 23.32 35.18
N LEU A 7 -18.69 22.02 35.35
CA LEU A 7 -18.81 21.06 34.27
C LEU A 7 -20.29 20.86 33.93
N ASP A 8 -20.69 21.25 32.72
CA ASP A 8 -22.08 21.12 32.28
C ASP A 8 -22.40 19.68 31.84
N TYR A 9 -22.92 18.88 32.78
CA TYR A 9 -23.35 17.51 32.52
C TYR A 9 -24.60 17.38 31.64
N THR A 10 -25.23 18.50 31.24
CA THR A 10 -26.36 18.49 30.29
C THR A 10 -25.88 18.53 28.84
N ARG A 11 -24.64 18.97 28.60
CA ARG A 11 -24.02 18.99 27.27
C ARG A 11 -23.39 17.65 26.95
N HIS A 12 -23.93 16.98 25.93
CA HIS A 12 -23.47 15.68 25.48
C HIS A 12 -22.01 15.65 25.02
N GLU A 13 -21.47 16.78 24.54
CA GLU A 13 -20.04 16.93 24.21
C GLU A 13 -19.16 16.81 25.46
N ASP A 14 -19.49 17.56 26.51
CA ASP A 14 -18.71 17.61 27.76
C ASP A 14 -18.76 16.24 28.46
N VAL A 15 -19.94 15.60 28.49
CA VAL A 15 -20.10 14.23 29.00
C VAL A 15 -19.25 13.23 28.22
N ARG A 16 -19.27 13.28 26.87
CA ARG A 16 -18.45 12.41 26.03
C ARG A 16 -16.97 12.58 26.33
N THR A 17 -16.49 13.82 26.37
CA THR A 17 -15.07 14.11 26.63
C THR A 17 -14.62 13.61 28.00
N VAL A 18 -15.44 13.79 29.05
CA VAL A 18 -15.10 13.27 30.38
C VAL A 18 -15.04 11.74 30.37
N VAL A 19 -16.03 11.07 29.75
CA VAL A 19 -16.05 9.61 29.65
C VAL A 19 -14.82 9.10 28.88
N GLU A 20 -14.51 9.68 27.72
CA GLU A 20 -13.35 9.31 26.92
C GLU A 20 -12.03 9.50 27.68
N THR A 21 -11.89 10.64 28.36
CA THR A 21 -10.70 10.95 29.17
C THR A 21 -10.56 9.98 30.34
N MET A 22 -11.66 9.68 31.04
CA MET A 22 -11.67 8.71 32.14
C MET A 22 -11.34 7.31 31.64
N MET A 23 -11.94 6.87 30.54
CA MET A 23 -11.68 5.55 29.94
C MET A 23 -10.23 5.42 29.48
N THR A 24 -9.68 6.46 28.86
CA THR A 24 -8.28 6.48 28.41
C THR A 24 -7.31 6.49 29.58
N THR A 25 -7.57 7.29 30.61
CA THR A 25 -6.78 7.32 31.85
C THR A 25 -6.82 5.96 32.55
N ARG A 26 -8.01 5.37 32.72
CA ARG A 26 -8.18 4.03 33.32
C ARG A 26 -7.47 2.94 32.52
N ARG A 27 -7.60 2.96 31.18
CA ARG A 27 -6.94 2.01 30.28
C ARG A 27 -5.42 2.13 30.39
N THR A 28 -4.89 3.35 30.43
CA THR A 28 -3.46 3.62 30.52
C THR A 28 -2.90 3.17 31.87
N HIS A 29 -3.58 3.49 32.97
CA HIS A 29 -3.25 2.99 34.30
C HIS A 29 -3.22 1.45 34.33
N ARG A 30 -4.29 0.80 33.87
CA ARG A 30 -4.38 -0.67 33.79
C ARG A 30 -3.23 -1.26 32.96
N ASN A 31 -2.92 -0.70 31.80
CA ASN A 31 -1.84 -1.19 30.94
C ASN A 31 -0.47 -1.03 31.62
N ARG A 32 -0.24 0.07 32.34
CA ARG A 32 0.99 0.28 33.11
C ARG A 32 1.12 -0.73 34.24
N MET A 33 0.04 -1.00 34.98
CA MET A 33 0.01 -2.02 36.04
C MET A 33 0.27 -3.42 35.47
N HIS A 34 -0.35 -3.74 34.33
CA HIS A 34 -0.15 -5.03 33.66
C HIS A 34 1.28 -5.21 33.14
N ALA A 35 1.90 -4.15 32.61
CA ALA A 35 3.30 -4.17 32.17
C ALA A 35 4.26 -4.42 33.35
N TYR A 36 3.95 -3.92 34.54
CA TYR A 36 4.70 -4.23 35.75
C TYR A 36 4.46 -5.68 36.21
N PHE A 37 3.20 -6.12 36.24
CA PHE A 37 2.81 -7.49 36.59
C PHE A 37 3.54 -8.54 35.73
N LYS A 38 3.65 -8.32 34.40
CA LYS A 38 4.35 -9.21 33.47
C LYS A 38 5.84 -9.40 33.73
N LYS A 39 6.47 -8.61 34.61
CA LYS A 39 7.87 -8.82 35.02
C LYS A 39 8.03 -9.99 35.97
N PHE A 40 6.93 -10.48 36.55
CA PHE A 40 6.92 -11.61 37.46
C PHE A 40 6.43 -12.88 36.76
N PRO A 41 7.00 -14.05 37.08
CA PRO A 41 6.60 -15.32 36.49
C PRO A 41 5.28 -15.86 37.04
N SER A 42 4.84 -15.41 38.23
CA SER A 42 3.60 -15.85 38.86
C SER A 42 2.91 -14.72 39.62
N LYS A 43 1.64 -14.94 39.92
CA LYS A 43 0.81 -14.03 40.71
C LYS A 43 1.32 -13.87 42.13
N GLU A 44 1.75 -14.97 42.76
CA GLU A 44 2.28 -14.97 44.12
C GLU A 44 3.56 -14.14 44.20
N ALA A 45 4.44 -14.26 43.20
CA ALA A 45 5.64 -13.44 43.11
C ALA A 45 5.33 -11.95 42.91
N ALA A 46 4.27 -11.63 42.15
CA ALA A 46 3.81 -10.26 41.96
C ALA A 46 3.16 -9.68 43.23
N LEU A 47 2.44 -10.48 44.01
CA LEU A 47 1.79 -10.03 45.26
C LEU A 47 2.80 -9.67 46.35
N LEU A 48 3.99 -10.30 46.37
CA LEU A 48 5.07 -9.95 47.30
C LEU A 48 5.71 -8.58 46.99
N LYS A 49 5.46 -8.01 45.81
CA LYS A 49 6.07 -6.77 45.33
C LYS A 49 5.02 -5.86 44.69
N PRO A 50 4.13 -5.25 45.50
CA PRO A 50 3.11 -4.35 44.99
C PRO A 50 3.70 -3.14 44.27
N HIS A 51 2.97 -2.62 43.28
CA HIS A 51 3.41 -1.46 42.52
C HIS A 51 3.38 -0.20 43.42
N PRO A 52 4.40 0.68 43.38
CA PRO A 52 4.52 1.82 44.30
C PRO A 52 3.37 2.84 44.21
N ASP A 53 2.72 2.92 43.04
CA ASP A 53 1.61 3.84 42.78
C ASP A 53 0.21 3.21 43.09
N THR A 54 0.15 2.05 43.76
CA THR A 54 -1.11 1.36 44.10
C THR A 54 -1.12 0.89 45.55
N THR A 55 -2.29 0.87 46.18
CA THR A 55 -2.47 0.20 47.49
C THR A 55 -2.38 -1.32 47.36
N GLU A 56 -2.11 -2.02 48.46
CA GLU A 56 -1.99 -3.48 48.45
C GLU A 56 -3.30 -4.17 48.04
N GLU A 57 -4.43 -3.64 48.49
CA GLU A 57 -5.77 -4.14 48.14
C GLU A 57 -6.06 -3.96 46.64
N GLN A 58 -5.80 -2.76 46.11
CA GLN A 58 -5.97 -2.48 44.68
C GLN A 58 -5.02 -3.31 43.82
N TRP A 59 -3.77 -3.50 44.28
CA TRP A 59 -2.80 -4.35 43.58
C TRP A 59 -3.28 -5.81 43.51
N LYS A 60 -3.83 -6.32 44.61
CA LYS A 60 -4.39 -7.68 44.67
C LYS A 60 -5.55 -7.86 43.69
N GLU A 61 -6.50 -6.93 43.65
CA GLU A 61 -7.61 -6.96 42.68
C GLU A 61 -7.12 -6.91 41.23
N LEU A 62 -6.09 -6.10 40.95
CA LEU A 62 -5.47 -6.02 39.63
C LEU A 62 -4.77 -7.34 39.26
N CYS A 63 -4.04 -7.96 40.19
CA CYS A 63 -3.44 -9.27 39.98
C CYS A 63 -4.50 -10.35 39.70
N ASP A 64 -5.60 -10.36 40.44
CA ASP A 64 -6.73 -11.26 40.20
C ASP A 64 -7.29 -11.06 38.78
N LEU A 65 -7.54 -9.81 38.39
CA LEU A 65 -8.00 -9.44 37.05
C LEU A 65 -7.05 -9.92 35.95
N PHE A 66 -5.74 -9.69 36.09
CA PHE A 66 -4.75 -10.07 35.08
C PHE A 66 -4.60 -11.59 34.92
N THR A 67 -4.87 -12.35 35.98
CA THR A 67 -4.89 -13.83 35.93
C THR A 67 -6.25 -14.42 35.56
N SER A 68 -7.28 -13.59 35.39
CA SER A 68 -8.60 -14.08 35.00
C SER A 68 -8.56 -14.62 33.57
N GLU A 69 -9.30 -15.71 33.34
CA GLU A 69 -9.41 -16.35 32.02
C GLU A 69 -9.90 -15.37 30.96
N ALA A 70 -10.92 -14.57 31.28
CA ALA A 70 -11.45 -13.56 30.37
C ALA A 70 -10.39 -12.54 29.94
N PHE A 71 -9.52 -12.10 30.86
CA PHE A 71 -8.44 -11.16 30.52
C PHE A 71 -7.36 -11.82 29.65
N MET A 72 -6.94 -13.05 30.01
CA MET A 72 -5.95 -13.79 29.23
C MET A 72 -6.45 -14.10 27.82
N GLN A 73 -7.72 -14.49 27.67
CA GLN A 73 -8.33 -14.76 26.38
C GLN A 73 -8.36 -13.50 25.50
N VAL A 74 -8.80 -12.36 26.03
CA VAL A 74 -8.81 -11.10 25.28
C VAL A 74 -7.40 -10.68 24.86
N GLU A 75 -6.39 -10.91 25.70
CA GLU A 75 -5.01 -10.60 25.32
C GLU A 75 -4.47 -11.57 24.26
N GLN A 76 -4.79 -12.86 24.37
CA GLN A 76 -4.43 -13.88 23.39
C GLN A 76 -5.09 -13.61 22.03
N ASP A 77 -6.39 -13.32 22.02
CA ASP A 77 -7.15 -12.97 20.81
C ASP A 77 -6.56 -11.73 20.14
N ARG A 78 -6.17 -10.71 20.92
CA ARG A 78 -5.51 -9.52 20.38
C ARG A 78 -4.20 -9.88 19.66
N ILE A 79 -3.38 -10.73 20.27
CA ILE A 79 -2.11 -11.18 19.67
C ILE A 79 -2.37 -12.00 18.41
N GLN A 80 -3.37 -12.89 18.44
CA GLN A 80 -3.74 -13.70 17.29
C GLN A 80 -4.23 -12.84 16.12
N LEU A 81 -5.13 -11.89 16.38
CA LEU A 81 -5.62 -10.95 15.37
C LEU A 81 -4.48 -10.12 14.78
N GLU A 82 -3.56 -9.63 15.59
CA GLU A 82 -2.40 -8.88 15.10
C GLU A 82 -1.49 -9.73 14.20
N GLN A 83 -1.28 -11.00 14.57
CA GLN A 83 -0.51 -11.95 13.76
C GLN A 83 -1.22 -12.29 12.44
N GLU A 84 -2.54 -12.50 12.49
CA GLU A 84 -3.36 -12.78 11.31
C GLU A 84 -3.37 -11.57 10.35
N GLU A 85 -3.56 -10.36 10.87
CA GLU A 85 -3.48 -9.14 10.08
C GLU A 85 -2.10 -8.97 9.45
N ARG A 86 -1.03 -9.26 10.20
CA ARG A 86 0.34 -9.20 9.68
C ARG A 86 0.54 -10.18 8.52
N MET A 87 0.05 -11.42 8.68
CA MET A 87 0.09 -12.44 7.64
C MET A 87 -0.69 -12.01 6.40
N LYS A 88 -1.89 -11.46 6.58
CA LYS A 88 -2.74 -10.98 5.48
C LYS A 88 -2.08 -9.81 4.72
N ARG A 89 -1.48 -8.86 5.44
CA ARG A 89 -0.72 -7.77 4.83
C ARG A 89 0.48 -8.30 4.04
N GLU A 90 1.13 -9.34 4.52
CA GLU A 90 2.26 -9.97 3.82
C GLU A 90 1.82 -10.71 2.56
N GLN A 91 0.74 -11.47 2.64
CA GLN A 91 0.14 -12.11 1.47
C GLN A 91 -0.26 -11.08 0.42
N GLU A 92 -0.85 -9.96 0.82
CA GLU A 92 -1.24 -8.88 -0.09
C GLU A 92 -0.03 -8.22 -0.75
N ARG A 93 1.06 -7.96 0.00
CA ARG A 93 2.32 -7.47 -0.59
C ARG A 93 2.82 -8.40 -1.69
N MET A 94 2.79 -9.71 -1.43
CA MET A 94 3.24 -10.72 -2.38
C MET A 94 2.36 -10.74 -3.65
N ARG A 95 1.04 -10.58 -3.50
CA ARG A 95 0.11 -10.47 -4.65
C ARG A 95 0.39 -9.25 -5.50
N ILE A 96 0.56 -8.08 -4.87
CA ILE A 96 0.87 -6.83 -5.57
C ILE A 96 2.20 -6.93 -6.31
N GLU A 97 3.22 -7.52 -5.69
CA GLU A 97 4.53 -7.70 -6.32
C GLU A 97 4.44 -8.64 -7.53
N HIS A 98 3.71 -9.75 -7.39
CA HIS A 98 3.48 -10.68 -8.49
C HIS A 98 2.72 -10.02 -9.66
N GLU A 99 1.67 -9.26 -9.38
CA GLU A 99 0.92 -8.53 -10.40
C GLU A 99 1.78 -7.49 -11.10
N LYS A 100 2.60 -6.73 -10.35
CA LYS A 100 3.57 -5.78 -10.93
C LYS A 100 4.58 -6.46 -11.84
N HIS A 101 5.07 -7.64 -11.45
CA HIS A 101 5.98 -8.42 -12.29
C HIS A 101 5.32 -8.77 -13.63
N ILE A 102 4.10 -9.32 -13.57
CA ILE A 102 3.32 -9.67 -14.78
C ILE A 102 3.09 -8.43 -15.64
N GLN A 103 2.70 -7.31 -15.04
CA GLN A 103 2.43 -6.06 -15.76
C GLN A 103 3.69 -5.53 -16.44
N LEU A 104 4.83 -5.55 -15.75
CA LEU A 104 6.11 -5.12 -16.33
C LEU A 104 6.52 -6.00 -17.51
N GLU A 105 6.31 -7.32 -17.43
CA GLU A 105 6.56 -8.23 -18.56
C GLU A 105 5.62 -7.96 -19.73
N GLN A 106 4.33 -7.73 -19.46
CA GLN A 106 3.36 -7.37 -20.50
C GLN A 106 3.74 -6.06 -21.19
N GLU A 107 4.12 -5.03 -20.44
CA GLU A 107 4.57 -3.74 -21.00
C GLU A 107 5.82 -3.90 -21.86
N ARG A 108 6.81 -4.68 -21.39
CA ARG A 108 8.02 -4.98 -22.16
C ARG A 108 7.68 -5.65 -23.48
N MET A 109 6.76 -6.64 -23.46
CA MET A 109 6.33 -7.32 -24.67
C MET A 109 5.57 -6.39 -25.62
N GLN A 110 4.72 -5.50 -25.10
CA GLN A 110 4.01 -4.51 -25.90
C GLN A 110 4.97 -3.51 -26.57
N ARG A 111 5.98 -3.03 -25.84
CA ARG A 111 7.02 -2.14 -26.41
C ARG A 111 7.75 -2.81 -27.56
N MET A 112 8.19 -4.06 -27.37
CA MET A 112 8.87 -4.83 -28.41
C MET A 112 7.98 -5.03 -29.65
N ARG A 113 6.68 -5.31 -29.47
CA ARG A 113 5.74 -5.43 -30.60
C ARG A 113 5.62 -4.12 -31.37
N LYS A 114 5.44 -3.00 -30.65
CA LYS A 114 5.33 -1.67 -31.25
C LYS A 114 6.60 -1.29 -32.02
N GLU A 115 7.77 -1.59 -31.47
CA GLU A 115 9.06 -1.39 -32.15
C GLU A 115 9.14 -2.24 -33.43
N GLN A 116 8.75 -3.52 -33.37
CA GLN A 116 8.73 -4.37 -34.56
C GLN A 116 7.76 -3.84 -35.64
N GLU A 117 6.58 -3.36 -35.25
CA GLU A 117 5.61 -2.75 -36.17
C GLU A 117 6.14 -1.48 -36.81
N CYS A 118 6.79 -0.59 -36.04
CA CYS A 118 7.46 0.60 -36.56
C CYS A 118 8.54 0.24 -37.59
N LEU A 119 9.39 -0.74 -37.28
CA LEU A 119 10.43 -1.22 -38.20
C LEU A 119 9.81 -1.81 -39.48
N ARG A 120 8.75 -2.62 -39.37
CA ARG A 120 8.02 -3.15 -40.53
C ARG A 120 7.45 -2.04 -41.41
N ALA A 121 6.84 -1.02 -40.81
CA ALA A 121 6.28 0.11 -41.53
C ALA A 121 7.38 0.95 -42.22
N GLU A 122 8.53 1.11 -41.59
CA GLU A 122 9.68 1.84 -42.16
C GLU A 122 10.25 1.10 -43.37
N ILE A 123 10.45 -0.22 -43.26
CA ILE A 123 10.88 -1.07 -44.39
C ILE A 123 9.87 -0.98 -45.54
N SER A 124 8.57 -1.06 -45.25
CA SER A 124 7.51 -0.96 -46.28
C SER A 124 7.55 0.38 -47.02
N LYS A 125 7.67 1.49 -46.28
CA LYS A 125 7.79 2.85 -46.86
C LYS A 125 9.03 2.98 -47.73
N GLU A 126 10.16 2.41 -47.30
CA GLU A 126 11.40 2.46 -48.07
C GLU A 126 11.29 1.66 -49.37
N LEU A 127 10.61 0.50 -49.34
CA LEU A 127 10.30 -0.27 -50.54
C LEU A 127 9.39 0.51 -51.49
N GLU A 128 8.33 1.15 -50.99
CA GLU A 128 7.43 1.99 -51.80
C GLU A 128 8.15 3.16 -52.47
N LYS A 129 9.02 3.85 -51.73
CA LYS A 129 9.87 4.93 -52.29
C LYS A 129 10.77 4.41 -53.41
N LYS A 130 11.43 3.26 -53.20
CA LYS A 130 12.29 2.63 -54.20
C LYS A 130 11.51 2.24 -55.45
N MET A 131 10.33 1.63 -55.29
CA MET A 131 9.46 1.29 -56.42
C MET A 131 9.05 2.55 -57.19
N SER A 132 8.68 3.62 -56.50
CA SER A 132 8.28 4.89 -57.12
C SER A 132 9.44 5.50 -57.93
N SER A 133 10.64 5.56 -57.35
CA SER A 133 11.83 6.08 -58.06
C SER A 133 12.19 5.25 -59.30
N VAL A 134 12.09 3.91 -59.22
CA VAL A 134 12.31 3.04 -60.39
C VAL A 134 11.28 3.32 -61.48
N MET A 135 10.02 3.52 -61.12
CA MET A 135 8.96 3.85 -62.08
C MET A 135 9.18 5.23 -62.71
N GLU A 136 9.48 6.25 -61.93
CA GLU A 136 9.82 7.59 -62.43
C GLU A 136 11.00 7.55 -63.42
N LYS A 137 12.05 6.80 -63.09
CA LYS A 137 13.20 6.63 -63.97
C LYS A 137 12.82 5.96 -65.28
N LYS A 138 12.04 4.87 -65.23
CA LYS A 138 11.54 4.19 -66.44
C LYS A 138 10.70 5.12 -67.30
N MET A 139 9.81 5.91 -66.70
CA MET A 139 8.96 6.87 -67.41
C MET A 139 9.79 7.99 -68.04
N SER A 140 10.79 8.51 -67.32
CA SER A 140 11.71 9.52 -67.83
C SER A 140 12.51 9.00 -69.02
N ASP A 141 13.06 7.78 -68.94
CA ASP A 141 13.86 7.18 -70.00
C ASP A 141 13.01 6.87 -71.25
N MET A 142 11.78 6.38 -71.07
CA MET A 142 10.84 6.18 -72.18
C MET A 142 10.47 7.52 -72.85
N SER A 143 10.18 8.56 -72.05
CA SER A 143 9.91 9.91 -72.56
C SER A 143 11.07 10.45 -73.38
N LYS A 144 12.31 10.36 -72.87
CA LYS A 144 13.53 10.77 -73.60
C LYS A 144 13.68 10.05 -74.94
N ARG A 145 13.39 8.75 -75.00
CA ARG A 145 13.44 7.97 -76.25
C ARG A 145 12.39 8.45 -77.25
N LEU A 146 11.15 8.70 -76.81
CA LEU A 146 10.09 9.23 -77.66
C LEU A 146 10.43 10.63 -78.19
N PHE A 147 10.94 11.53 -77.33
CA PHE A 147 11.40 12.85 -77.75
C PHE A 147 12.55 12.79 -78.77
N SER A 148 13.47 11.82 -78.64
CA SER A 148 14.55 11.62 -79.62
C SER A 148 14.03 11.06 -80.96
N GLN A 149 13.10 10.11 -80.93
CA GLN A 149 12.54 9.45 -82.12
C GLN A 149 11.59 10.35 -82.93
N PHE A 150 10.83 11.23 -82.28
CA PHE A 150 9.84 12.11 -82.91
C PHE A 150 10.24 13.59 -82.97
N GLY A 151 11.25 14.04 -82.20
CA GLY A 151 11.71 15.43 -82.15
C GLY A 151 12.81 15.78 -83.16
N GLY A 152 13.35 14.80 -83.88
CA GLY A 152 14.32 14.98 -84.97
C GLY A 152 13.68 15.37 -86.30
N SER A 153 12.79 16.37 -86.32
CA SER A 153 12.32 17.00 -87.56
C SER A 153 12.60 18.50 -87.48
N LYS A 154 13.84 18.87 -87.83
CA LYS A 154 14.16 20.25 -88.19
C LYS A 154 13.98 20.39 -89.70
N ARG A 155 13.12 21.34 -90.08
CA ARG A 155 13.09 21.97 -91.41
C ARG A 155 14.48 22.50 -91.78
#